data_AF-A0A7S3AEP3-F1
#
_entry.id   AF-A0A7S3AEP3-F1
#
_cell.length_a   1.000
_cell.length_b   1.000
_cell.length_c   1.000
_cell.angle_alpha   90.00
_cell.angle_beta   90.00
_cell.angle_gamma   90.00
#
_symmetry.space_group_name_H-M   'P 1'
#
loop_
_entity.id
_entity.type
_entity.pdbx_description
1 polymer ?
#
loop_
_entity_poly.entity_id
_entity_poly.type
_entity_poly.pdbx_seq_one_letter_code
_entity_poly.pdbx_strand_id
1 'polypeptide(L)'
;PSELQRRALMPSWSSGLRASHFWDCNGAGCDATTLQPWDETRYSYAPLYAPQDPNQHGGSVYGESLWLTGATSETLTAAMGDDSPCCGRDNHDGGGGCGKCFLVRNPSALRSNLTAVVMKKSYCPPTNPLCGIGSMHVDLAVPGFDYAPESLAPICGSADRAETYLTTAQATACGDWWASASDTATGCDCSALPSDTPARAVLHAGCERFAAWGWTRGDPSLEYQMVPCPPAFEAYVAGSFGADGILAAAVLHPSSPPSSPPPPPSTPPPPALPEGVPRWPPSPSPPLPPAMPPNDTASASSSVSAAAIGGIVVGVAAAVSLALVARQYLRGGRVPSRALVPSSLEGKHTVTRVGRATEIALEPTLKGEDGEGERAGV
;
A
#
# COMPACT_ATOMS: atom_id res chain seq x y z
N PRO A 1 -24.39 -1.97 -19.14
CA PRO A 1 -23.41 -2.53 -20.11
C PRO A 1 -23.46 -4.07 -20.14
N SER A 2 -23.48 -4.65 -21.34
CA SER A 2 -23.35 -6.10 -21.53
C SER A 2 -21.96 -6.57 -21.05
N GLU A 3 -21.82 -7.85 -20.70
CA GLU A 3 -20.55 -8.44 -20.21
C GLU A 3 -19.40 -8.25 -21.22
N LEU A 4 -19.72 -8.29 -22.52
CA LEU A 4 -18.80 -7.98 -23.62
C LEU A 4 -18.35 -6.50 -23.64
N GLN A 5 -19.25 -5.56 -23.33
CA GLN A 5 -18.89 -4.14 -23.22
C GLN A 5 -18.07 -3.84 -21.96
N ARG A 6 -18.27 -4.59 -20.86
CA ARG A 6 -17.43 -4.47 -19.66
C ARG A 6 -16.02 -4.99 -19.91
N ARG A 7 -15.87 -6.07 -20.67
CA ARG A 7 -14.55 -6.60 -21.09
C ARG A 7 -13.78 -5.66 -22.02
N ALA A 8 -14.46 -4.93 -22.91
CA ALA A 8 -13.83 -4.00 -23.85
C ALA A 8 -13.38 -2.66 -23.21
N LEU A 9 -13.78 -2.37 -21.96
CA LEU A 9 -13.44 -1.15 -21.22
C LEU A 9 -12.44 -1.39 -20.09
N MET A 10 -12.03 -2.63 -19.85
CA MET A 10 -11.01 -2.94 -18.85
C MET A 10 -9.62 -2.72 -19.47
N PRO A 11 -8.74 -1.92 -18.85
CA PRO A 11 -7.36 -1.78 -19.29
C PRO A 11 -6.72 -3.16 -19.48
N SER A 12 -5.82 -3.30 -20.44
CA SER A 12 -4.98 -4.51 -20.50
C SER A 12 -4.14 -4.61 -19.22
N TRP A 13 -3.90 -5.82 -18.73
CA TRP A 13 -2.94 -6.06 -17.64
C TRP A 13 -1.55 -5.60 -18.04
N SER A 14 -0.96 -4.74 -17.22
CA SER A 14 0.46 -4.36 -17.31
C SER A 14 1.28 -5.24 -16.38
N SER A 15 2.44 -5.70 -16.83
CA SER A 15 3.36 -6.51 -16.02
C SER A 15 4.44 -5.66 -15.35
N GLY A 16 5.13 -6.22 -14.36
CA GLY A 16 6.38 -5.65 -13.82
C GLY A 16 6.17 -4.75 -12.61
N LEU A 17 5.00 -4.82 -11.96
CA LEU A 17 4.80 -4.20 -10.65
C LEU A 17 5.46 -5.09 -9.60
N ARG A 18 6.60 -4.67 -9.06
CA ARG A 18 7.21 -5.33 -7.90
C ARG A 18 6.33 -5.11 -6.68
N ALA A 19 6.26 -6.10 -5.81
CA ALA A 19 5.53 -5.94 -4.57
C ALA A 19 6.25 -6.52 -3.36
N SER A 20 5.94 -5.95 -2.20
CA SER A 20 6.27 -6.45 -0.87
C SER A 20 5.02 -6.33 0.02
N HIS A 21 5.22 -6.53 1.32
CA HIS A 21 4.19 -6.37 2.33
C HIS A 21 4.75 -5.73 3.60
N PHE A 22 3.91 -4.98 4.32
CA PHE A 22 4.28 -4.32 5.56
C PHE A 22 3.10 -4.26 6.54
N TRP A 23 3.42 -4.07 7.81
CA TRP A 23 2.49 -3.57 8.81
C TRP A 23 3.27 -3.02 10.00
N ASP A 24 3.81 -1.81 9.86
CA ASP A 24 4.66 -1.17 10.87
C ASP A 24 3.85 -0.44 11.97
N CYS A 25 2.51 -0.47 11.85
CA CYS A 25 1.51 0.22 12.68
C CYS A 25 1.57 1.75 12.65
N ASN A 26 2.55 2.37 11.99
CA ASN A 26 2.68 3.82 11.91
C ASN A 26 1.60 4.41 11.00
N GLY A 27 1.20 5.66 11.20
CA GLY A 27 0.16 6.29 10.39
C GLY A 27 0.52 6.34 8.90
N ALA A 28 -0.50 6.21 8.05
CA ALA A 28 -0.34 6.19 6.60
C ALA A 28 -0.05 7.60 6.08
N GLY A 29 0.91 7.79 5.16
CA GLY A 29 1.31 9.11 4.68
C GLY A 29 0.15 10.01 4.21
N CYS A 30 -0.89 9.44 3.58
CA CYS A 30 -2.06 10.18 3.15
C CYS A 30 -2.93 10.73 4.31
N ASP A 31 -2.74 10.24 5.53
CA ASP A 31 -3.47 10.69 6.72
C ASP A 31 -2.79 11.86 7.43
N ALA A 32 -1.52 12.16 7.10
CA ALA A 32 -0.73 13.17 7.81
C ALA A 32 -1.36 14.57 7.79
N THR A 33 -1.97 14.93 6.65
CA THR A 33 -2.68 16.21 6.49
C THR A 33 -4.10 16.19 7.08
N THR A 34 -4.67 15.00 7.28
CA THR A 34 -6.00 14.82 7.86
C THR A 34 -5.96 14.97 9.37
N LEU A 35 -4.94 14.42 10.02
CA LEU A 35 -4.74 14.53 11.48
C LEU A 35 -4.49 16.00 11.88
N GLN A 36 -5.44 16.60 12.60
CA GLN A 36 -5.39 18.02 12.97
C GLN A 36 -6.05 18.28 14.33
N PRO A 37 -5.36 18.94 15.29
CA PRO A 37 -3.94 19.32 15.23
C PRO A 37 -3.03 18.08 15.17
N TRP A 38 -1.81 18.26 14.67
CA TRP A 38 -0.82 17.19 14.66
C TRP A 38 -0.57 16.68 16.08
N ASP A 39 -0.80 15.39 16.27
CA ASP A 39 -0.55 14.66 17.51
C ASP A 39 -0.06 13.27 17.14
N GLU A 40 1.25 13.11 17.15
CA GLU A 40 1.92 11.87 16.75
C GLU A 40 1.41 10.64 17.52
N THR A 41 0.93 10.82 18.76
CA THR A 41 0.40 9.72 19.56
C THR A 41 -0.86 9.10 18.96
N ARG A 42 -1.61 9.83 18.12
CA ARG A 42 -2.84 9.39 17.44
C ARG A 42 -2.60 8.98 15.98
N TYR A 43 -1.36 9.05 15.52
CA TYR A 43 -0.97 8.76 14.15
C TYR A 43 -0.58 7.29 13.97
N SER A 44 -1.57 6.40 13.97
CA SER A 44 -1.40 4.96 13.77
C SER A 44 -2.20 4.45 12.58
N TYR A 45 -1.73 3.37 11.95
CA TYR A 45 -2.37 2.76 10.79
C TYR A 45 -3.75 2.21 11.18
N ALA A 46 -4.81 2.62 10.48
CA ALA A 46 -6.17 2.22 10.83
C ALA A 46 -6.38 0.71 10.57
N PRO A 47 -7.03 -0.06 11.48
CA PRO A 47 -7.31 -1.48 11.26
C PRO A 47 -8.09 -1.78 9.97
N LEU A 48 -8.98 -0.87 9.58
CA LEU A 48 -9.80 -1.00 8.38
C LEU A 48 -8.99 -0.86 7.08
N TYR A 49 -7.71 -0.49 7.15
CA TYR A 49 -6.81 -0.51 5.99
C TYR A 49 -6.27 -1.91 5.67
N ALA A 50 -6.40 -2.86 6.60
CA ALA A 50 -6.05 -4.26 6.39
C ALA A 50 -6.88 -4.90 5.26
N PRO A 51 -6.49 -6.08 4.73
CA PRO A 51 -7.26 -6.77 3.71
C PRO A 51 -8.72 -7.06 4.13
N GLN A 52 -9.67 -6.63 3.32
CA GLN A 52 -11.11 -6.77 3.54
C GLN A 52 -11.76 -7.70 2.52
N ASP A 53 -12.94 -8.23 2.87
CA ASP A 53 -13.81 -8.95 1.95
C ASP A 53 -14.75 -7.99 1.21
N PRO A 54 -14.65 -7.82 -0.11
CA PRO A 54 -15.60 -7.02 -0.87
C PRO A 54 -17.06 -7.43 -0.61
N ASN A 55 -17.35 -8.72 -0.36
CA ASN A 55 -18.71 -9.21 -0.11
C ASN A 55 -19.31 -8.69 1.21
N GLN A 56 -18.49 -8.23 2.15
CA GLN A 56 -18.96 -7.59 3.37
C GLN A 56 -19.33 -6.11 3.16
N HIS A 57 -19.07 -5.58 1.95
CA HIS A 57 -19.25 -4.16 1.61
C HIS A 57 -20.04 -3.98 0.30
N GLY A 58 -20.92 -4.92 -0.03
CA GLY A 58 -21.78 -4.85 -1.23
C GLY A 58 -21.23 -5.55 -2.47
N GLY A 59 -20.06 -6.20 -2.37
CA GLY A 59 -19.48 -7.06 -3.40
C GLY A 59 -18.38 -6.41 -4.22
N SER A 60 -17.70 -7.24 -5.01
CA SER A 60 -16.62 -6.83 -5.91
C SER A 60 -17.12 -6.00 -7.09
N VAL A 61 -16.35 -4.99 -7.52
CA VAL A 61 -16.66 -4.20 -8.74
C VAL A 61 -16.01 -4.80 -9.99
N TYR A 62 -14.80 -5.34 -9.83
CA TYR A 62 -13.95 -5.88 -10.89
C TYR A 62 -13.80 -7.41 -10.81
N GLY A 63 -14.50 -8.07 -9.89
CA GLY A 63 -14.35 -9.50 -9.60
C GLY A 63 -13.21 -9.81 -8.62
N GLU A 64 -12.65 -8.79 -7.97
CA GLU A 64 -11.64 -8.90 -6.92
C GLU A 64 -12.15 -9.64 -5.69
N SER A 65 -11.21 -10.31 -5.02
CA SER A 65 -11.48 -11.12 -3.82
C SER A 65 -11.04 -10.44 -2.52
N LEU A 66 -10.30 -9.34 -2.63
CA LEU A 66 -9.85 -8.54 -1.51
C LEU A 66 -9.71 -7.07 -1.87
N TRP A 67 -9.98 -6.21 -0.88
CA TRP A 67 -9.61 -4.79 -0.89
C TRP A 67 -8.56 -4.55 0.17
N LEU A 68 -7.54 -3.75 -0.10
CA LEU A 68 -6.53 -3.38 0.89
C LEU A 68 -5.86 -2.08 0.50
N THR A 69 -5.09 -1.51 1.42
CA THR A 69 -4.28 -0.33 1.15
C THR A 69 -2.82 -0.70 0.90
N GLY A 70 -2.03 0.27 0.45
CA GLY A 70 -0.59 0.09 0.30
C GLY A 70 0.20 1.39 0.26
N ALA A 71 1.53 1.23 0.34
CA ALA A 71 2.50 2.28 0.05
C ALA A 71 3.01 2.14 -1.38
N THR A 72 3.06 3.23 -2.15
CA THR A 72 3.49 3.18 -3.55
C THR A 72 4.81 3.92 -3.75
N SER A 73 5.67 3.41 -4.63
CA SER A 73 6.89 4.11 -5.04
C SER A 73 6.57 5.41 -5.79
N GLU A 74 7.59 6.24 -6.00
CA GLU A 74 7.47 7.48 -6.78
C GLU A 74 6.94 7.21 -8.21
N THR A 75 7.47 6.20 -8.90
CA THR A 75 7.04 5.87 -10.26
C THR A 75 5.58 5.40 -10.33
N LEU A 76 5.14 4.59 -9.36
CA LEU A 76 3.75 4.17 -9.28
C LEU A 76 2.83 5.34 -8.92
N THR A 77 3.26 6.21 -7.99
CA THR A 77 2.52 7.41 -7.60
C THR A 77 2.33 8.36 -8.78
N ALA A 78 3.38 8.62 -9.57
CA ALA A 78 3.30 9.44 -10.77
C ALA A 78 2.31 8.86 -11.81
N ALA A 79 2.25 7.53 -11.93
CA ALA A 79 1.28 6.86 -12.81
C ALA A 79 -0.17 6.95 -12.30
N MET A 80 -0.38 7.14 -10.99
CA MET A 80 -1.70 7.32 -10.37
C MET A 80 -2.21 8.77 -10.51
N GLY A 81 -1.32 9.74 -10.71
CA GLY A 81 -1.64 11.15 -10.90
C GLY A 81 -2.01 11.85 -9.59
N ASP A 82 -2.86 12.88 -9.68
CA ASP A 82 -3.26 13.69 -8.53
C ASP A 82 -4.03 12.88 -7.47
N ASP A 83 -4.02 13.37 -6.23
CA ASP A 83 -4.83 12.83 -5.15
C ASP A 83 -6.33 12.78 -5.53
N SER A 84 -7.02 11.76 -5.03
CA SER A 84 -8.48 11.73 -5.04
C SER A 84 -9.02 12.79 -4.06
N PRO A 85 -10.22 13.35 -4.30
CA PRO A 85 -10.91 14.15 -3.28
C PRO A 85 -11.19 13.36 -1.98
N CYS A 86 -11.18 12.03 -2.04
CA CYS A 86 -11.34 11.14 -0.89
C CYS A 86 -10.01 10.79 -0.23
N CYS A 87 -10.09 10.39 1.04
CA CYS A 87 -9.19 9.40 1.62
C CYS A 87 -7.76 9.92 1.87
N GLY A 88 -7.65 11.24 2.09
CA GLY A 88 -6.42 11.90 2.54
C GLY A 88 -5.58 12.51 1.41
N ARG A 89 -4.49 13.17 1.78
CA ARG A 89 -3.53 13.83 0.87
C ARG A 89 -2.13 13.68 1.42
N ASP A 90 -1.17 13.60 0.51
CA ASP A 90 0.25 13.56 0.83
C ASP A 90 0.93 14.83 0.30
N ASN A 91 1.47 15.63 1.21
CA ASN A 91 2.16 16.87 0.89
C ASN A 91 3.68 16.67 0.73
N HIS A 92 4.18 15.43 0.67
CA HIS A 92 5.59 15.16 0.44
C HIS A 92 6.02 15.45 -1.02
N ASP A 93 7.32 15.64 -1.24
CA ASP A 93 7.89 15.77 -2.58
C ASP A 93 7.67 14.46 -3.36
N GLY A 94 7.00 14.54 -4.52
CA GLY A 94 6.53 13.36 -5.26
C GLY A 94 5.12 12.87 -4.83
N GLY A 95 4.38 13.68 -4.07
CA GLY A 95 2.99 13.44 -3.66
C GLY A 95 2.01 13.25 -4.83
N GLY A 96 0.76 12.88 -4.49
CA GLY A 96 -0.26 12.47 -5.46
C GLY A 96 -0.78 11.05 -5.20
N GLY A 97 -1.83 10.64 -5.90
CA GLY A 97 -2.37 9.30 -5.87
C GLY A 97 -3.07 8.87 -4.58
N CYS A 98 -3.11 9.67 -3.51
CA CYS A 98 -3.84 9.31 -2.30
C CYS A 98 -5.31 9.04 -2.62
N GLY A 99 -5.84 7.92 -2.12
CA GLY A 99 -7.21 7.52 -2.44
C GLY A 99 -7.44 7.08 -3.89
N LYS A 100 -6.39 6.90 -4.71
CA LYS A 100 -6.49 6.25 -6.02
C LYS A 100 -6.27 4.75 -5.88
N CYS A 101 -6.85 3.99 -6.82
CA CYS A 101 -6.81 2.54 -6.80
C CYS A 101 -6.20 1.93 -8.05
N PHE A 102 -5.71 0.71 -7.88
CA PHE A 102 -5.33 -0.17 -8.97
C PHE A 102 -5.71 -1.60 -8.61
N LEU A 103 -6.09 -2.37 -9.64
CA LEU A 103 -6.37 -3.78 -9.52
C LEU A 103 -5.06 -4.54 -9.76
N VAL A 104 -4.74 -5.51 -8.92
CA VAL A 104 -3.57 -6.37 -9.08
C VAL A 104 -3.93 -7.84 -9.15
N ARG A 105 -3.06 -8.63 -9.78
CA ARG A 105 -3.04 -10.08 -9.66
C ARG A 105 -1.61 -10.58 -9.51
N ASN A 106 -1.45 -11.73 -8.86
CA ASN A 106 -0.16 -12.38 -8.68
C ASN A 106 -0.11 -13.69 -9.50
N PRO A 107 0.48 -13.67 -10.71
CA PRO A 107 0.52 -14.86 -11.57
C PRO A 107 1.26 -16.05 -10.94
N SER A 108 2.16 -15.83 -9.97
CA SER A 108 2.91 -16.88 -9.30
C SER A 108 2.33 -17.34 -7.97
N ALA A 109 1.20 -16.76 -7.51
CA ALA A 109 0.53 -17.21 -6.29
C ALA A 109 -0.15 -18.57 -6.48
N LEU A 110 -0.31 -19.32 -5.38
CA LEU A 110 -1.08 -20.57 -5.33
C LEU A 110 -2.48 -20.38 -5.89
N ARG A 111 -3.13 -19.25 -5.57
CA ARG A 111 -4.43 -18.85 -6.12
C ARG A 111 -4.26 -17.66 -7.07
N SER A 112 -3.58 -17.90 -8.19
CA SER A 112 -3.24 -16.89 -9.21
C SER A 112 -4.45 -16.27 -9.93
N ASN A 113 -5.64 -16.88 -9.81
CA ASN A 113 -6.89 -16.33 -10.32
C ASN A 113 -7.48 -15.22 -9.44
N LEU A 114 -7.03 -15.08 -8.19
CA LEU A 114 -7.51 -14.03 -7.30
C LEU A 114 -6.88 -12.68 -7.68
N THR A 115 -7.71 -11.64 -7.60
CA THR A 115 -7.28 -10.25 -7.79
C THR A 115 -7.63 -9.42 -6.57
N ALA A 116 -6.91 -8.31 -6.40
CA ALA A 116 -7.07 -7.38 -5.29
C ALA A 116 -7.20 -5.95 -5.81
N VAL A 117 -8.09 -5.15 -5.22
CA VAL A 117 -8.03 -3.69 -5.40
C VAL A 117 -7.18 -3.12 -4.29
N VAL A 118 -6.13 -2.40 -4.67
CA VAL A 118 -5.21 -1.71 -3.75
C VAL A 118 -5.46 -0.21 -3.83
N MET A 119 -5.69 0.44 -2.69
CA MET A 119 -5.74 1.90 -2.59
C MET A 119 -4.42 2.45 -2.05
N LYS A 120 -3.85 3.47 -2.68
CA LYS A 120 -2.69 4.16 -2.10
C LYS A 120 -3.12 4.91 -0.84
N LYS A 121 -2.47 4.58 0.29
CA LYS A 121 -2.58 5.30 1.56
C LYS A 121 -1.24 5.79 2.11
N SER A 122 -0.13 5.31 1.57
CA SER A 122 1.19 5.75 1.99
C SER A 122 2.14 5.89 0.80
N TYR A 123 3.30 6.49 1.07
CA TYR A 123 4.39 6.61 0.12
C TYR A 123 5.53 5.69 0.53
N CYS A 124 6.07 4.94 -0.43
CA CYS A 124 7.28 4.15 -0.22
C CYS A 124 8.48 4.92 -0.75
N PRO A 125 9.35 5.48 0.12
CA PRO A 125 10.42 6.37 -0.30
C PRO A 125 11.56 5.61 -0.99
N PRO A 126 12.34 6.29 -1.85
CA PRO A 126 13.46 5.68 -2.58
C PRO A 126 14.63 5.25 -1.68
N THR A 127 14.62 5.66 -0.41
CA THR A 127 15.55 5.12 0.60
C THR A 127 15.28 3.66 0.91
N ASN A 128 14.07 3.15 0.65
CA ASN A 128 13.80 1.72 0.57
C ASN A 128 14.37 1.16 -0.75
N PRO A 129 15.30 0.20 -0.71
CA PRO A 129 15.87 -0.40 -1.92
C PRO A 129 14.84 -0.96 -2.91
N LEU A 130 13.68 -1.43 -2.43
CA LEU A 130 12.60 -1.95 -3.27
C LEU A 130 11.81 -0.85 -3.99
N CYS A 131 11.81 0.36 -3.43
CA CYS A 131 11.06 1.54 -3.91
C CYS A 131 11.95 2.60 -4.55
N GLY A 132 13.21 2.27 -4.84
CA GLY A 132 14.17 3.16 -5.48
C GLY A 132 13.63 3.80 -6.78
N ILE A 133 14.23 4.93 -7.17
CA ILE A 133 13.83 5.70 -8.35
C ILE A 133 13.72 4.80 -9.59
N GLY A 134 12.60 4.90 -10.31
CA GLY A 134 12.30 4.09 -11.49
C GLY A 134 11.72 2.71 -11.19
N SER A 135 11.62 2.30 -9.92
CA SER A 135 10.95 1.08 -9.51
C SER A 135 9.45 1.27 -9.53
N MET A 136 8.74 0.44 -10.30
CA MET A 136 7.29 0.30 -10.21
C MET A 136 6.98 -0.66 -9.05
N HIS A 137 6.71 -0.12 -7.85
CA HIS A 137 6.63 -0.92 -6.63
C HIS A 137 5.41 -0.54 -5.77
N VAL A 138 4.79 -1.57 -5.17
CA VAL A 138 3.79 -1.43 -4.11
C VAL A 138 4.18 -2.25 -2.88
N ASP A 139 4.10 -1.65 -1.70
CA ASP A 139 4.17 -2.34 -0.42
C ASP A 139 2.75 -2.53 0.13
N LEU A 140 2.26 -3.77 0.21
CA LEU A 140 0.87 -4.04 0.59
C LEU A 140 0.72 -4.03 2.11
N ALA A 141 -0.27 -3.29 2.62
CA ALA A 141 -0.55 -3.25 4.05
C ALA A 141 -1.23 -4.54 4.51
N VAL A 142 -0.47 -5.44 5.14
CA VAL A 142 -0.96 -6.76 5.56
C VAL A 142 -0.53 -7.04 7.00
N PRO A 143 -1.48 -7.05 7.97
CA PRO A 143 -1.18 -7.36 9.36
C PRO A 143 -0.51 -8.73 9.51
N GLY A 144 0.54 -8.80 10.31
CA GLY A 144 1.30 -10.03 10.53
C GLY A 144 2.42 -10.28 9.53
N PHE A 145 2.47 -9.54 8.42
CA PHE A 145 3.47 -9.75 7.38
C PHE A 145 4.60 -8.71 7.41
N ASP A 146 4.74 -7.89 8.45
CA ASP A 146 5.86 -6.94 8.48
C ASP A 146 7.21 -7.67 8.49
N TYR A 147 8.09 -7.37 7.53
CA TYR A 147 9.43 -7.93 7.50
C TYR A 147 10.38 -7.05 8.31
N ALA A 148 10.55 -7.39 9.59
CA ALA A 148 11.26 -6.58 10.58
C ALA A 148 12.62 -6.00 10.12
N PRO A 149 13.49 -6.71 9.36
CA PRO A 149 14.77 -6.17 8.91
C PRO A 149 14.68 -4.99 7.93
N GLU A 150 13.55 -4.82 7.24
CA GLU A 150 13.35 -3.77 6.22
C GLU A 150 12.23 -2.78 6.59
N SER A 151 11.61 -2.96 7.76
CA SER A 151 10.58 -2.05 8.29
C SER A 151 11.18 -0.69 8.63
N LEU A 152 10.63 0.38 8.04
CA LEU A 152 11.22 1.73 8.14
C LEU A 152 10.78 2.49 9.39
N ALA A 153 9.57 2.24 9.90
CA ALA A 153 9.01 2.93 11.05
C ALA A 153 8.20 2.01 11.98
N PRO A 154 8.76 0.88 12.46
CA PRO A 154 8.04 -0.07 13.30
C PRO A 154 7.70 0.54 14.66
N ILE A 155 6.42 0.85 14.88
CA ILE A 155 5.90 1.39 16.16
C ILE A 155 4.89 0.46 16.83
N CYS A 156 4.61 -0.71 16.26
CA CYS A 156 3.69 -1.69 16.84
C CYS A 156 4.04 -2.02 18.30
N GLY A 157 3.09 -1.84 19.22
CA GLY A 157 3.27 -2.07 20.65
C GLY A 157 4.01 -0.96 21.40
N SER A 158 4.34 0.15 20.74
CA SER A 158 4.91 1.33 21.41
C SER A 158 3.93 1.91 22.43
N ALA A 159 4.44 2.30 23.60
CA ALA A 159 3.67 3.00 24.62
C ALA A 159 3.41 4.47 24.27
N ASP A 160 4.17 5.03 23.34
CA ASP A 160 4.06 6.44 22.90
C ASP A 160 2.98 6.64 21.83
N ARG A 161 2.39 5.54 21.35
CA ARG A 161 1.36 5.53 20.30
C ARG A 161 0.09 4.89 20.83
N ALA A 162 -1.02 5.59 20.73
CA ALA A 162 -2.33 5.02 20.95
C ALA A 162 -2.67 4.06 19.82
N GLU A 163 -3.45 3.02 20.13
CA GLU A 163 -4.15 2.25 19.09
C GLU A 163 -3.26 1.63 18.00
N THR A 164 -2.09 1.11 18.39
CA THR A 164 -1.24 0.31 17.48
C THR A 164 -1.81 -1.10 17.23
N TYR A 165 -2.70 -1.55 18.13
CA TYR A 165 -3.44 -2.83 18.13
C TYR A 165 -2.62 -4.13 18.15
N LEU A 166 -1.42 -4.14 17.59
CA LEU A 166 -0.50 -5.27 17.54
C LEU A 166 0.80 -4.92 18.25
N THR A 167 1.46 -5.92 18.82
CA THR A 167 2.88 -5.83 19.20
C THR A 167 3.77 -6.04 17.98
N THR A 168 5.06 -5.71 18.07
CA THR A 168 6.04 -6.03 17.02
C THR A 168 6.01 -7.52 16.66
N ALA A 169 6.01 -8.42 17.64
CA ALA A 169 6.00 -9.86 17.40
C ALA A 169 4.74 -10.33 16.64
N GLN A 170 3.59 -9.68 16.88
CA GLN A 170 2.35 -9.98 16.17
C GLN A 170 2.36 -9.41 14.75
N ALA A 171 2.89 -8.20 14.57
CA ALA A 171 2.99 -7.57 13.27
C ALA A 171 3.96 -8.29 12.32
N THR A 172 4.96 -9.01 12.84
CA THR A 172 5.99 -9.71 12.07
C THR A 172 5.80 -11.23 12.03
N ALA A 173 4.70 -11.76 12.55
CA ALA A 173 4.50 -13.20 12.77
C ALA A 173 4.69 -14.08 11.52
N CYS A 174 4.41 -13.52 10.34
CA CYS A 174 4.49 -14.15 9.03
C CYS A 174 5.43 -13.40 8.07
N GLY A 175 6.21 -12.43 8.58
CA GLY A 175 6.97 -11.48 7.77
C GLY A 175 8.09 -12.09 6.93
N ASP A 176 8.56 -13.30 7.27
CA ASP A 176 9.62 -14.02 6.58
C ASP A 176 9.21 -15.46 6.19
N TRP A 177 7.90 -15.69 6.02
CA TRP A 177 7.32 -17.02 5.80
C TRP A 177 8.06 -17.85 4.71
N TRP A 178 8.61 -17.19 3.68
CA TRP A 178 9.36 -17.83 2.58
C TRP A 178 10.65 -18.53 3.04
N ALA A 179 11.15 -18.24 4.23
CA ALA A 179 12.30 -18.91 4.82
C ALA A 179 11.98 -20.35 5.25
N SER A 180 10.70 -20.67 5.49
CA SER A 180 10.28 -21.95 6.07
C SER A 180 9.13 -22.64 5.35
N ALA A 181 8.45 -21.98 4.40
CA ALA A 181 7.31 -22.54 3.67
C ALA A 181 7.33 -22.17 2.17
N SER A 182 6.50 -22.86 1.38
CA SER A 182 6.36 -22.65 -0.07
C SER A 182 5.42 -21.52 -0.46
N ASP A 183 4.46 -21.21 0.42
CA ASP A 183 3.46 -20.17 0.20
C ASP A 183 2.90 -19.65 1.52
N THR A 184 2.26 -18.49 1.48
CA THR A 184 1.63 -17.87 2.66
C THR A 184 0.47 -18.66 3.24
N ALA A 185 -0.17 -19.55 2.48
CA ALA A 185 -1.34 -20.30 2.96
C ALA A 185 -0.92 -21.43 3.92
N THR A 186 0.33 -21.88 3.83
CA THR A 186 0.93 -22.89 4.72
C THR A 186 2.01 -22.33 5.63
N GLY A 187 2.61 -21.19 5.25
CA GLY A 187 3.72 -20.56 5.96
C GLY A 187 3.35 -19.50 6.98
N CYS A 188 2.09 -19.08 7.04
CA CYS A 188 1.63 -18.06 7.98
C CYS A 188 0.64 -18.65 8.99
N ASP A 189 0.88 -18.41 10.27
CA ASP A 189 -0.06 -18.68 11.35
C ASP A 189 -0.65 -17.36 11.87
N CYS A 190 -1.81 -16.98 11.33
CA CYS A 190 -2.50 -15.76 11.74
C CYS A 190 -3.04 -15.82 13.18
N SER A 191 -3.08 -16.99 13.83
CA SER A 191 -3.55 -17.10 15.22
C SER A 191 -2.67 -16.36 16.23
N ALA A 192 -1.44 -16.00 15.83
CA ALA A 192 -0.58 -15.11 16.59
C ALA A 192 -1.19 -13.70 16.74
N LEU A 193 -2.03 -13.26 15.80
CA LEU A 193 -2.73 -12.00 15.89
C LEU A 193 -3.98 -12.17 16.77
N PRO A 194 -4.17 -11.30 17.77
CA PRO A 194 -5.32 -11.37 18.66
C PRO A 194 -6.61 -11.04 17.91
N SER A 195 -7.75 -11.46 18.46
CA SER A 195 -9.10 -11.15 17.97
C SER A 195 -10.06 -10.76 19.09
N ASP A 196 -9.51 -10.35 20.25
CA ASP A 196 -10.24 -10.02 21.48
C ASP A 196 -10.95 -8.66 21.44
N THR A 197 -10.66 -7.82 20.45
CA THR A 197 -11.35 -6.56 20.19
C THR A 197 -11.79 -6.47 18.73
N PRO A 198 -12.81 -5.64 18.39
CA PRO A 198 -13.25 -5.48 17.00
C PRO A 198 -12.12 -5.08 16.04
N ALA A 199 -11.25 -4.15 16.43
CA ALA A 199 -10.07 -3.77 15.64
C ALA A 199 -9.16 -4.97 15.36
N ARG A 200 -8.80 -5.71 16.41
CA ARG A 200 -7.91 -6.86 16.32
C ARG A 200 -8.51 -7.99 15.52
N ALA A 201 -9.82 -8.21 15.63
CA ALA A 201 -10.54 -9.16 14.78
C ALA A 201 -10.47 -8.80 13.29
N VAL A 202 -10.56 -7.51 12.94
CA VAL A 202 -10.35 -7.05 11.54
C VAL A 202 -8.92 -7.34 11.08
N LEU A 203 -7.91 -7.08 11.91
CA LEU A 203 -6.51 -7.35 11.58
C LEU A 203 -6.25 -8.85 11.39
N HIS A 204 -6.78 -9.67 12.28
CA HIS A 204 -6.71 -11.13 12.19
C HIS A 204 -7.35 -11.65 10.90
N ALA A 205 -8.57 -11.20 10.59
CA ALA A 205 -9.26 -11.57 9.34
C ALA A 205 -8.50 -11.09 8.09
N GLY A 206 -7.85 -9.92 8.16
CA GLY A 206 -7.00 -9.39 7.09
C GLY A 206 -5.76 -10.24 6.85
N CYS A 207 -5.09 -10.68 7.92
CA CYS A 207 -4.00 -11.64 7.85
C CYS A 207 -4.44 -12.93 7.16
N GLU A 208 -5.53 -13.56 7.60
CA GLU A 208 -6.03 -14.82 7.05
C GLU A 208 -6.38 -14.69 5.56
N ARG A 209 -6.98 -13.56 5.17
CA ARG A 209 -7.36 -13.31 3.78
C ARG A 209 -6.16 -13.21 2.85
N PHE A 210 -5.13 -12.47 3.25
CA PHE A 210 -3.91 -12.38 2.47
C PHE A 210 -3.15 -13.71 2.47
N ALA A 211 -3.00 -14.34 3.65
CA ALA A 211 -2.34 -15.63 3.79
C ALA A 211 -2.93 -16.66 2.83
N ALA A 212 -4.26 -16.73 2.76
CA ALA A 212 -4.94 -17.64 1.88
C ALA A 212 -4.62 -17.37 0.40
N TRP A 213 -4.35 -16.13 -0.05
CA TRP A 213 -3.98 -15.84 -1.45
C TRP A 213 -2.81 -16.72 -1.92
N GLY A 214 -1.92 -17.07 -1.00
CA GLY A 214 -0.88 -18.06 -1.21
C GLY A 214 0.25 -17.50 -2.06
N TRP A 215 0.75 -16.33 -1.68
CA TRP A 215 1.96 -15.79 -2.31
C TRP A 215 3.11 -16.76 -2.11
N THR A 216 3.89 -17.00 -3.16
CA THR A 216 5.01 -17.97 -3.18
C THR A 216 6.38 -17.30 -3.04
N ARG A 217 6.42 -15.97 -2.94
CA ARG A 217 7.61 -15.16 -2.68
C ARG A 217 7.21 -13.92 -1.88
N GLY A 218 8.15 -13.38 -1.08
CA GLY A 218 7.98 -12.08 -0.43
C GLY A 218 8.09 -10.90 -1.41
N ASP A 219 8.74 -11.09 -2.55
CA ASP A 219 9.06 -10.04 -3.54
C ASP A 219 8.47 -10.28 -4.95
N PRO A 220 7.19 -10.68 -5.12
CA PRO A 220 6.68 -11.11 -6.41
C PRO A 220 6.64 -9.98 -7.45
N SER A 221 6.54 -10.37 -8.72
CA SER A 221 6.21 -9.48 -9.82
C SER A 221 4.73 -9.63 -10.14
N LEU A 222 3.94 -8.65 -9.75
CA LEU A 222 2.50 -8.56 -10.00
C LEU A 222 2.21 -8.03 -11.41
N GLU A 223 0.98 -8.26 -11.83
CA GLU A 223 0.36 -7.54 -12.92
C GLU A 223 -0.71 -6.59 -12.37
N TYR A 224 -0.90 -5.45 -13.03
CA TYR A 224 -1.79 -4.40 -12.54
C TYR A 224 -2.60 -3.70 -13.64
N GLN A 225 -3.67 -3.04 -13.21
CA GLN A 225 -4.48 -2.10 -14.00
C GLN A 225 -4.85 -0.91 -13.12
N MET A 226 -4.66 0.31 -13.61
CA MET A 226 -5.22 1.49 -12.94
C MET A 226 -6.74 1.47 -13.11
N VAL A 227 -7.48 1.58 -11.99
CA VAL A 227 -8.94 1.51 -11.98
C VAL A 227 -9.53 2.57 -11.07
N PRO A 228 -10.77 3.02 -11.30
CA PRO A 228 -11.52 3.74 -10.27
C PRO A 228 -11.57 2.93 -8.97
N CYS A 229 -11.59 3.59 -7.82
CA CYS A 229 -11.84 2.87 -6.59
C CYS A 229 -13.30 2.40 -6.53
N PRO A 230 -13.58 1.18 -6.05
CA PRO A 230 -14.94 0.78 -5.68
C PRO A 230 -15.55 1.80 -4.71
N PRO A 231 -16.74 2.36 -4.97
CA PRO A 231 -17.32 3.41 -4.11
C PRO A 231 -17.50 2.98 -2.65
N ALA A 232 -17.83 1.71 -2.41
CA ALA A 232 -17.93 1.16 -1.06
C ALA A 232 -16.55 1.07 -0.37
N PHE A 233 -15.48 0.83 -1.13
CA PHE A 233 -14.12 0.85 -0.59
C PHE A 233 -13.68 2.27 -0.26
N GLU A 234 -13.97 3.26 -1.12
CA GLU A 234 -13.74 4.68 -0.82
C GLU A 234 -14.45 5.10 0.46
N ALA A 235 -15.75 4.80 0.58
CA ALA A 235 -16.52 5.13 1.77
C ALA A 235 -15.96 4.47 3.03
N TYR A 236 -15.54 3.20 2.92
CA TYR A 236 -14.95 2.45 4.03
C TYR A 236 -13.63 3.07 4.52
N VAL A 237 -12.72 3.40 3.60
CA VAL A 237 -11.43 4.04 3.91
C VAL A 237 -11.61 5.50 4.36
N ALA A 238 -12.52 6.25 3.77
CA ALA A 238 -12.82 7.63 4.19
C ALA A 238 -13.31 7.68 5.65
N GLY A 239 -14.05 6.64 6.06
CA GLY A 239 -14.63 6.54 7.39
C GLY A 239 -13.68 6.02 8.47
N SER A 240 -12.45 5.61 8.15
CA SER A 240 -11.58 4.92 9.10
C SER A 240 -10.60 5.82 9.85
N PHE A 241 -10.28 6.99 9.31
CA PHE A 241 -9.33 7.94 9.89
C PHE A 241 -9.82 9.38 9.70
N GLY A 242 -9.68 10.20 10.74
CA GLY A 242 -10.14 11.59 10.74
C GLY A 242 -9.18 12.53 11.45
N ALA A 243 -9.66 13.75 11.72
CA ALA A 243 -8.87 14.80 12.37
C ALA A 243 -8.32 14.39 13.75
N ASP A 244 -8.98 13.43 14.40
CA ASP A 244 -8.63 12.93 15.71
C ASP A 244 -7.89 11.59 15.72
N GLY A 245 -7.44 11.10 14.56
CA GLY A 245 -6.82 9.79 14.42
C GLY A 245 -7.81 8.73 13.92
N ILE A 246 -7.65 7.49 14.38
CA ILE A 246 -8.50 6.36 13.99
C ILE A 246 -9.94 6.58 14.50
N LEU A 247 -10.92 6.38 13.62
CA LEU A 247 -12.32 6.60 13.96
C LEU A 247 -12.93 5.35 14.61
N ALA A 248 -13.09 5.39 15.94
CA ALA A 248 -13.58 4.27 16.75
C ALA A 248 -14.93 3.69 16.26
N ALA A 249 -15.86 4.55 15.80
CA ALA A 249 -17.16 4.09 15.28
C ALA A 249 -17.02 3.18 14.06
N ALA A 250 -16.02 3.43 13.20
CA ALA A 250 -15.75 2.61 12.04
C ALA A 250 -15.19 1.24 12.44
N VAL A 251 -14.38 1.20 13.49
CA VAL A 251 -13.83 -0.04 14.07
C VAL A 251 -14.91 -0.90 14.74
N LEU A 252 -15.89 -0.27 15.41
CA LEU A 252 -16.97 -0.98 16.10
C LEU A 252 -18.08 -1.48 15.14
N HIS A 253 -18.28 -0.80 14.02
CA HIS A 253 -19.31 -1.13 13.03
C HIS A 253 -18.75 -1.16 11.60
N PRO A 254 -17.86 -2.10 11.27
CA PRO A 254 -17.18 -2.15 9.96
C PRO A 254 -18.14 -2.34 8.77
N SER A 255 -19.38 -2.78 8.99
CA SER A 255 -20.39 -3.00 7.95
C SER A 255 -21.32 -1.81 7.71
N SER A 256 -21.23 -0.74 8.49
CA SER A 256 -22.12 0.41 8.32
C SER A 256 -21.53 1.42 7.33
N PRO A 257 -22.24 1.81 6.26
CA PRO A 257 -21.78 2.90 5.41
C PRO A 257 -21.66 4.17 6.28
N PRO A 258 -20.60 4.98 6.09
CA PRO A 258 -20.47 6.23 6.82
C PRO A 258 -21.69 7.12 6.53
N SER A 259 -22.26 7.69 7.59
CA SER A 259 -23.19 8.81 7.48
C SER A 259 -22.56 9.89 6.61
N SER A 260 -23.31 10.44 5.66
CA SER A 260 -22.81 11.48 4.75
C SER A 260 -22.07 12.59 5.51
N PRO A 261 -20.96 13.13 4.95
CA PRO A 261 -20.24 14.21 5.60
C PRO A 261 -21.18 15.39 5.88
N PRO A 262 -21.01 16.11 7.01
CA PRO A 262 -21.79 17.32 7.28
C PRO A 262 -21.62 18.30 6.10
N PRO A 263 -22.70 18.96 5.67
CA PRO A 263 -22.61 19.93 4.58
C PRO A 263 -21.56 20.99 4.92
N PRO A 264 -20.78 21.47 3.93
CA PRO A 264 -19.84 22.56 4.17
C PRO A 264 -20.60 23.76 4.77
N PRO A 265 -19.97 24.52 5.68
CA PRO A 265 -20.60 25.71 6.25
C PRO A 265 -21.08 26.61 5.12
N SER A 266 -22.39 26.88 5.11
CA SER A 266 -23.06 27.69 4.11
C SER A 266 -22.32 29.00 3.94
N THR A 267 -21.71 29.20 2.77
CA THR A 267 -21.09 30.48 2.40
C THR A 267 -22.16 31.56 2.53
N PRO A 268 -21.92 32.66 3.25
CA PRO A 268 -22.89 33.74 3.34
C PRO A 268 -23.21 34.24 1.93
N PRO A 269 -24.49 34.57 1.64
CA PRO A 269 -24.90 35.02 0.32
C PRO A 269 -24.08 36.25 -0.08
N PRO A 270 -23.70 36.38 -1.36
CA PRO A 270 -22.99 37.55 -1.84
C PRO A 270 -23.82 38.81 -1.55
N PRO A 271 -23.18 39.93 -1.17
CA PRO A 271 -23.88 41.17 -0.92
C PRO A 271 -24.71 41.56 -2.14
N ALA A 272 -25.97 41.91 -1.89
CA ALA A 272 -26.91 42.30 -2.93
C ALA A 272 -26.32 43.41 -3.81
N LEU A 273 -26.33 43.20 -5.14
CA LEU A 273 -25.95 44.26 -6.07
C LEU A 273 -26.92 45.45 -5.92
N PRO A 274 -26.43 46.69 -6.00
CA PRO A 274 -27.27 47.89 -5.94
C PRO A 274 -28.26 47.90 -7.11
N GLU A 275 -29.53 48.14 -6.78
CA GLU A 275 -30.61 48.38 -7.76
C GLU A 275 -30.25 49.59 -8.62
N GLY A 276 -30.07 49.39 -9.93
CA GLY A 276 -29.83 50.50 -10.85
C GLY A 276 -29.22 50.17 -12.22
N VAL A 277 -28.78 48.94 -12.49
CA VAL A 277 -28.22 48.61 -13.81
C VAL A 277 -29.34 48.19 -14.79
N PRO A 278 -29.50 48.84 -15.96
CA PRO A 278 -30.46 48.43 -16.98
C PRO A 278 -30.18 47.01 -17.47
N ARG A 279 -31.19 46.14 -17.41
CA ARG A 279 -31.13 44.78 -17.98
C ARG A 279 -31.15 44.86 -19.51
N TRP A 280 -30.07 44.45 -20.16
CA TRP A 280 -30.08 44.13 -21.59
C TRP A 280 -30.89 42.85 -21.84
N PRO A 281 -31.62 42.75 -22.97
CA PRO A 281 -32.31 41.52 -23.34
C PRO A 281 -31.29 40.38 -23.58
N PRO A 282 -31.64 39.13 -23.24
CA PRO A 282 -30.75 38.00 -23.42
C PRO A 282 -30.46 37.76 -24.91
N SER A 283 -29.18 37.49 -25.20
CA SER A 283 -28.70 37.09 -26.52
C SER A 283 -29.31 35.74 -26.94
N PRO A 284 -29.70 35.55 -28.21
CA PRO A 284 -30.28 34.28 -28.66
C PRO A 284 -29.25 33.14 -28.58
N SER A 285 -29.72 31.98 -28.12
CA SER A 285 -28.92 30.76 -28.02
C SER A 285 -28.48 30.25 -29.41
N PRO A 286 -27.27 29.68 -29.54
CA PRO A 286 -26.84 29.08 -30.80
C PRO A 286 -27.69 27.84 -31.14
N PRO A 287 -27.90 27.54 -32.43
CA PRO A 287 -28.70 26.40 -32.87
C PRO A 287 -28.02 25.06 -32.53
N LEU A 288 -28.84 24.08 -32.15
CA LEU A 288 -28.41 22.70 -31.89
C LEU A 288 -27.78 22.06 -33.14
N PRO A 289 -26.77 21.20 -32.97
CA PRO A 289 -26.23 20.39 -34.06
C PRO A 289 -27.26 19.33 -34.54
N PRO A 290 -27.22 18.95 -35.82
CA PRO A 290 -28.16 17.99 -36.40
C PRO A 290 -27.95 16.57 -35.85
N ALA A 291 -29.07 15.86 -35.69
CA ALA A 291 -29.12 14.47 -35.25
C ALA A 291 -28.41 13.53 -36.25
N MET A 292 -27.64 12.57 -35.72
CA MET A 292 -27.01 11.51 -36.52
C MET A 292 -28.06 10.55 -37.10
N PRO A 293 -27.84 10.02 -38.32
CA PRO A 293 -28.76 9.09 -38.97
C PRO A 293 -28.69 7.67 -38.39
N PRO A 294 -29.76 6.86 -38.57
CA PRO A 294 -29.80 5.47 -38.13
C PRO A 294 -28.87 4.59 -38.97
N ASN A 295 -28.19 3.67 -38.29
CA ASN A 295 -27.25 2.74 -38.91
C ASN A 295 -28.00 1.48 -39.35
N ASP A 296 -28.47 1.45 -40.60
CA ASP A 296 -28.95 0.25 -41.26
C ASP A 296 -27.78 -0.43 -41.98
N THR A 297 -27.40 -1.63 -41.55
CA THR A 297 -26.69 -2.57 -42.44
C THR A 297 -27.24 -3.97 -42.26
N ALA A 298 -27.86 -4.41 -43.33
CA ALA A 298 -28.46 -5.71 -43.53
C ALA A 298 -27.42 -6.79 -43.85
N SER A 299 -27.85 -8.02 -43.59
CA SER A 299 -27.40 -9.31 -44.11
C SER A 299 -26.52 -9.31 -45.36
N ALA A 300 -25.41 -10.04 -45.29
CA ALA A 300 -24.84 -10.76 -46.42
C ALA A 300 -24.56 -12.21 -46.01
N SER A 301 -25.36 -13.11 -46.56
CA SER A 301 -25.15 -14.56 -46.54
C SER A 301 -24.04 -14.92 -47.53
N SER A 302 -23.13 -15.82 -47.16
CA SER A 302 -22.38 -16.62 -48.13
C SER A 302 -21.94 -17.93 -47.47
N SER A 303 -22.18 -19.00 -48.21
CA SER A 303 -22.23 -20.38 -47.76
C SER A 303 -21.11 -21.22 -48.38
N VAL A 304 -20.57 -22.12 -47.56
CA VAL A 304 -19.90 -23.43 -47.83
C VAL A 304 -18.66 -23.48 -48.74
N SER A 305 -17.58 -24.06 -48.20
CA SER A 305 -17.05 -25.37 -48.65
C SER A 305 -16.04 -25.94 -47.67
N ALA A 306 -16.30 -27.18 -47.25
CA ALA A 306 -15.37 -28.06 -46.58
C ALA A 306 -14.59 -28.86 -47.61
N ALA A 307 -13.27 -29.01 -47.42
CA ALA A 307 -12.50 -30.11 -47.98
C ALA A 307 -11.32 -30.42 -47.05
N ALA A 308 -11.23 -31.69 -46.68
CA ALA A 308 -10.21 -32.27 -45.82
C ALA A 308 -9.00 -32.77 -46.61
N ILE A 309 -8.03 -33.30 -45.85
CA ILE A 309 -6.93 -34.22 -46.20
C ILE A 309 -5.57 -33.55 -46.46
N GLY A 310 -4.57 -33.98 -45.69
CA GLY A 310 -3.17 -33.91 -46.09
C GLY A 310 -2.20 -33.71 -44.94
N GLY A 311 -1.93 -34.77 -44.18
CA GLY A 311 -0.82 -34.77 -43.23
C GLY A 311 0.52 -34.70 -43.94
N ILE A 312 1.48 -33.98 -43.36
CA ILE A 312 2.91 -34.19 -43.59
C ILE A 312 3.63 -34.04 -42.23
N VAL A 313 4.26 -35.14 -41.84
CA VAL A 313 5.29 -35.25 -40.83
C VAL A 313 6.58 -34.68 -41.43
N VAL A 314 7.18 -33.67 -40.80
CA VAL A 314 8.62 -33.40 -40.92
C VAL A 314 9.13 -33.04 -39.53
N GLY A 315 10.01 -33.90 -39.02
CA GLY A 315 10.71 -33.71 -37.76
C GLY A 315 11.72 -32.58 -37.83
N VAL A 316 11.96 -31.97 -36.68
CA VAL A 316 13.19 -31.23 -36.42
C VAL A 316 13.81 -31.84 -35.17
N ALA A 317 15.01 -32.36 -35.38
CA ALA A 317 15.87 -32.92 -34.37
C ALA A 317 16.52 -31.84 -33.51
N ALA A 318 16.72 -32.20 -32.24
CA ALA A 318 17.86 -31.88 -31.39
C ALA A 318 18.37 -30.42 -31.32
N ALA A 319 18.19 -29.83 -30.14
CA ALA A 319 19.24 -29.01 -29.52
C ALA A 319 19.27 -29.30 -28.01
N VAL A 320 20.18 -30.19 -27.63
CA VAL A 320 20.69 -30.36 -26.27
C VAL A 320 21.66 -29.20 -26.02
N SER A 321 21.50 -28.46 -24.93
CA SER A 321 22.57 -27.62 -24.39
C SER A 321 22.48 -27.49 -22.87
N LEU A 322 23.47 -28.13 -22.24
CA LEU A 322 24.21 -27.75 -21.04
C LEU A 322 23.41 -27.33 -19.78
N ALA A 323 23.15 -28.32 -18.93
CA ALA A 323 23.14 -28.13 -17.48
C ALA A 323 24.46 -28.69 -16.92
N LEU A 324 25.40 -27.81 -16.59
CA LEU A 324 26.60 -28.11 -15.82
C LEU A 324 26.96 -26.87 -15.02
N VAL A 325 26.83 -26.98 -13.69
CA VAL A 325 27.63 -26.39 -12.60
C VAL A 325 26.69 -26.15 -11.42
N ALA A 326 26.68 -27.10 -10.48
CA ALA A 326 26.52 -26.86 -9.03
C ALA A 326 26.39 -28.20 -8.28
N ARG A 327 27.48 -28.96 -8.18
CA ARG A 327 27.65 -29.97 -7.13
C ARG A 327 29.11 -30.03 -6.75
N GLN A 328 29.47 -29.24 -5.74
CA GLN A 328 30.51 -29.52 -4.75
C GLN A 328 30.63 -28.28 -3.87
N TYR A 329 30.06 -28.33 -2.66
CA TYR A 329 30.67 -27.78 -1.44
C TYR A 329 29.77 -28.13 -0.24
N LEU A 330 29.81 -29.40 0.14
CA LEU A 330 29.53 -29.80 1.52
C LEU A 330 30.67 -30.71 1.94
N ARG A 331 31.65 -30.13 2.63
CA ARG A 331 32.48 -30.76 3.68
C ARG A 331 33.48 -29.75 4.23
N GLY A 332 33.19 -29.30 5.45
CA GLY A 332 34.12 -29.24 6.59
C GLY A 332 35.38 -28.38 6.50
N GLY A 333 35.55 -27.51 7.50
CA GLY A 333 36.89 -27.04 7.87
C GLY A 333 36.92 -25.74 8.65
N ARG A 334 37.19 -25.83 9.96
CA ARG A 334 37.48 -24.74 10.89
C ARG A 334 38.81 -24.01 10.55
N VAL A 335 38.79 -22.66 10.59
CA VAL A 335 39.73 -21.74 11.33
C VAL A 335 41.18 -21.61 10.77
N PRO A 336 41.95 -20.48 10.95
CA PRO A 336 41.65 -19.04 11.05
C PRO A 336 42.60 -18.12 10.20
N SER A 337 42.38 -16.80 10.31
CA SER A 337 43.40 -15.72 10.29
C SER A 337 44.33 -15.52 9.08
N ARG A 338 44.14 -14.41 8.36
CA ARG A 338 45.01 -13.21 8.43
C ARG A 338 44.68 -12.20 7.35
N ALA A 339 44.82 -10.94 7.76
CA ALA A 339 44.75 -9.74 6.96
C ALA A 339 45.62 -9.79 5.70
N LEU A 340 45.08 -9.27 4.60
CA LEU A 340 45.84 -8.66 3.51
C LEU A 340 45.10 -7.40 3.08
N VAL A 341 45.68 -6.27 3.48
CA VAL A 341 45.46 -4.95 2.91
C VAL A 341 46.05 -4.95 1.49
N PRO A 342 45.41 -4.27 0.52
CA PRO A 342 46.15 -3.56 -0.51
C PRO A 342 45.96 -2.05 -0.35
N SER A 343 47.10 -1.40 -0.19
CA SER A 343 47.26 0.05 -0.22
C SER A 343 47.08 0.59 -1.64
N SER A 344 46.75 1.88 -1.64
CA SER A 344 47.13 2.90 -2.64
C SER A 344 46.09 3.22 -3.71
N LEU A 345 45.42 4.35 -3.50
CA LEU A 345 45.46 5.43 -4.49
C LEU A 345 45.41 6.78 -3.74
N GLU A 346 46.48 7.54 -3.95
CA GLU A 346 46.72 8.89 -3.44
C GLU A 346 45.72 9.90 -4.02
N GLY A 347 45.20 10.77 -3.16
CA GLY A 347 44.43 11.95 -3.52
C GLY A 347 44.46 12.95 -2.38
N LYS A 348 45.51 13.78 -2.34
CA LYS A 348 45.75 14.84 -1.36
C LYS A 348 44.63 15.89 -1.40
N HIS A 349 43.98 16.14 -0.26
CA HIS A 349 43.64 17.50 0.19
C HIS A 349 43.62 17.53 1.73
N THR A 350 44.66 18.14 2.28
CA THR A 350 44.84 18.47 3.70
C THR A 350 43.91 19.60 4.12
N VAL A 351 43.07 19.37 5.12
CA VAL A 351 42.68 20.40 6.09
C VAL A 351 42.91 19.85 7.50
N THR A 352 43.77 20.55 8.21
CA THR A 352 44.22 20.30 9.57
C THR A 352 43.09 20.54 10.57
N ARG A 353 42.78 19.56 11.43
CA ARG A 353 42.41 19.87 12.82
C ARG A 353 42.90 18.82 13.80
N VAL A 354 43.61 19.35 14.78
CA VAL A 354 44.32 18.72 15.90
C VAL A 354 43.34 17.95 16.78
N GLY A 355 43.74 16.74 17.17
CA GLY A 355 42.98 15.89 18.07
C GLY A 355 43.20 16.19 19.55
N ARG A 356 42.37 15.55 20.39
CA ARG A 356 42.81 14.75 21.54
C ARG A 356 41.60 14.02 22.12
N ALA A 357 41.73 12.70 22.23
CA ALA A 357 40.95 11.87 23.11
C ALA A 357 41.54 11.93 24.53
N THR A 358 40.70 11.91 25.55
CA THR A 358 41.00 11.18 26.79
C THR A 358 39.68 10.81 27.49
N GLU A 359 39.53 9.51 27.77
CA GLU A 359 38.56 8.88 28.68
C GLU A 359 38.53 9.55 30.05
N ILE A 360 37.37 9.55 30.73
CA ILE A 360 37.22 9.09 32.13
C ILE A 360 35.83 8.43 32.30
N ALA A 361 35.83 7.29 32.96
CA ALA A 361 34.69 6.44 33.28
C ALA A 361 34.05 6.77 34.65
N LEU A 362 32.75 6.41 34.73
CA LEU A 362 32.04 5.71 35.81
C LEU A 362 31.92 6.29 37.25
N GLU A 363 30.64 6.47 37.58
CA GLU A 363 29.90 6.15 38.82
C GLU A 363 29.65 7.19 39.93
N PRO A 364 28.44 7.11 40.57
CA PRO A 364 27.88 8.16 41.42
C PRO A 364 28.14 7.89 42.91
N THR A 365 28.12 8.94 43.73
CA THR A 365 28.14 8.81 45.20
C THR A 365 26.93 9.49 45.81
N LEU A 366 26.09 8.69 46.45
CA LEU A 366 25.10 9.11 47.44
C LEU A 366 25.81 9.56 48.72
N LYS A 367 25.43 10.71 49.27
CA LYS A 367 25.45 10.99 50.71
C LYS A 367 24.52 12.16 51.01
N GLY A 368 23.52 11.91 51.85
CA GLY A 368 22.73 12.95 52.49
C GLY A 368 23.44 13.49 53.72
N GLU A 369 23.01 14.66 54.16
CA GLU A 369 22.91 15.12 55.55
C GLU A 369 22.20 16.50 55.53
N ASP A 370 21.00 16.50 56.12
CA ASP A 370 20.51 17.40 57.18
C ASP A 370 20.67 18.92 57.04
N GLY A 371 19.53 19.63 57.12
CA GLY A 371 19.48 21.09 57.16
C GLY A 371 18.07 21.63 57.38
N GLU A 372 17.59 21.53 58.62
CA GLU A 372 16.40 22.16 59.18
C GLU A 372 16.48 23.70 59.02
N GLY A 373 15.38 24.36 58.63
CA GLY A 373 15.34 25.81 58.42
C GLY A 373 13.94 26.35 58.10
N GLU A 374 13.19 26.58 59.17
CA GLU A 374 11.85 27.18 59.21
C GLU A 374 11.80 28.63 58.68
N ARG A 375 10.67 28.99 58.04
CA ARG A 375 9.80 30.17 58.32
C ARG A 375 9.58 31.23 57.21
N ALA A 376 8.27 31.48 56.98
CA ALA A 376 7.57 32.67 56.46
C ALA A 376 7.86 33.07 54.99
N GLY A 377 6.90 33.32 54.11
CA GLY A 377 5.57 33.89 54.30
C GLY A 377 5.56 35.31 53.72
N VAL A 378 4.99 35.47 52.52
CA VAL A 378 4.15 36.56 51.94
C VAL A 378 3.93 36.22 50.47
#